data_AF-X1HXY1-F1
#
_entry.id   AF-X1HXY1-F1
#
_cell.length_a   1.000
_cell.length_b   1.000
_cell.length_c   1.000
_cell.angle_alpha   90.00
_cell.angle_beta   90.00
_cell.angle_gamma   90.00
#
_symmetry.space_group_name_H-M   'P 1'
#
loop_
_entity.id
_entity.type
_entity.pdbx_description
1 polymer ?
#
loop_
_entity_poly.entity_id
_entity_poly.type
_entity_poly.pdbx_seq_one_letter_code
_entity_poly.pdbx_strand_id
1 'polypeptide(L)'
;MSSEKEKEIDLDSIPLLDYLKQAIPVEELRDYSSVRRIGSIDFVKGVAIIFIIIAHTGGAWLDSTWFFVYGIGFTFLDILGPSLFVFLSALSVVFSIRRKKGTLPEKVIRNRIFSRGIMIIIIAIIFNIISIEFTIPGYSFPATLWGWNILMFIGASQIFSYYALKLSKISRAVIGMFIIFTSDTIRLWLYQGKEAGDVIISILHYIIVS
;
A
#
# COMPACT_ATOMS: atom_id res chain seq x y z
N MET A 1 63.02 17.02 -1.46
CA MET A 1 61.74 17.36 -0.82
C MET A 1 60.95 18.23 -1.79
N SER A 2 60.09 17.61 -2.60
CA SER A 2 59.17 18.30 -3.50
C SER A 2 57.94 18.70 -2.70
N SER A 3 57.74 20.00 -2.48
CA SER A 3 56.48 20.50 -1.92
C SER A 3 55.37 20.26 -2.95
N GLU A 4 54.45 19.36 -2.65
CA GLU A 4 53.18 19.28 -3.35
C GLU A 4 52.47 20.62 -3.14
N LYS A 5 52.41 21.44 -4.18
CA LYS A 5 51.53 22.60 -4.22
C LYS A 5 50.11 22.07 -4.22
N GLU A 6 49.40 22.22 -3.10
CA GLU A 6 47.94 22.19 -3.10
C GLU A 6 47.47 23.18 -4.18
N LYS A 7 46.78 22.66 -5.20
CA LYS A 7 46.09 23.50 -6.17
C LYS A 7 44.98 24.21 -5.41
N GLU A 8 45.20 25.47 -5.03
CA GLU A 8 44.11 26.40 -4.77
C GLU A 8 43.25 26.47 -6.03
N ILE A 9 42.06 25.90 -5.95
CA ILE A 9 41.06 26.00 -6.99
C ILE A 9 40.46 27.40 -6.85
N ASP A 10 40.55 28.21 -7.89
CA ASP A 10 39.93 29.55 -7.96
C ASP A 10 38.40 29.40 -7.92
N LEU A 11 37.81 29.73 -6.77
CA LEU A 11 36.40 29.52 -6.45
C LEU A 11 35.51 30.72 -6.84
N ASP A 12 36.08 31.84 -7.29
CA ASP A 12 35.34 33.10 -7.47
C ASP A 12 34.52 33.17 -8.77
N SER A 13 34.66 32.18 -9.65
CA SER A 13 34.04 32.18 -10.98
C SER A 13 33.13 30.98 -11.29
N ILE A 14 33.00 30.04 -10.35
CA ILE A 14 32.19 28.84 -10.57
C ILE A 14 30.71 29.18 -10.28
N PRO A 15 29.78 28.97 -11.22
CA PRO A 15 28.36 29.13 -10.97
C PRO A 15 27.95 28.32 -9.74
N LEU A 16 27.15 28.90 -8.84
CA LEU A 16 26.77 28.29 -7.56
C LEU A 16 26.17 26.88 -7.72
N LEU A 17 25.54 26.60 -8.87
CA LEU A 17 25.05 25.26 -9.23
C LEU A 17 26.16 24.23 -9.49
N ASP A 18 27.27 24.63 -10.09
CA ASP A 18 28.40 23.75 -10.34
C ASP A 18 29.20 23.51 -9.05
N TYR A 19 29.30 24.51 -8.17
CA TYR A 19 29.75 24.32 -6.79
C TYR A 19 28.89 23.30 -6.04
N LEU A 20 27.55 23.43 -6.10
CA LEU A 20 26.65 22.50 -5.44
C LEU A 20 26.75 21.06 -5.99
N LYS A 21 26.97 20.89 -7.30
CA LYS A 21 27.19 19.56 -7.90
C LYS A 21 28.54 18.94 -7.53
N GLN A 22 29.56 19.77 -7.29
CA GLN A 22 30.91 19.31 -6.97
C GLN A 22 31.09 19.07 -5.47
N ALA A 23 30.47 19.89 -4.62
CA ALA A 23 30.48 19.78 -3.17
C ALA A 23 29.49 18.72 -2.64
N ILE A 24 28.41 18.46 -3.38
CA ILE A 24 27.42 17.45 -3.03
C ILE A 24 27.48 16.34 -4.09
N PRO A 25 28.10 15.18 -3.81
CA PRO A 25 28.12 14.08 -4.77
C PRO A 25 26.70 13.69 -5.14
N VAL A 26 26.33 13.92 -6.41
CA VAL A 26 24.98 13.67 -6.93
C VAL A 26 24.63 12.18 -6.78
N GLU A 27 25.61 11.29 -6.86
CA GLU A 27 25.49 9.87 -6.50
C GLU A 27 24.97 9.64 -5.07
N GLU A 28 25.41 10.41 -4.07
CA GLU A 28 24.88 10.29 -2.70
C GLU A 28 23.44 10.80 -2.63
N LEU A 29 23.12 11.94 -3.27
CA LEU A 29 21.73 12.43 -3.39
C LEU A 29 20.84 11.41 -4.12
N ARG A 30 21.37 10.71 -5.12
CA ARG A 30 20.70 9.63 -5.86
C ARG A 30 20.51 8.39 -5.00
N ASP A 31 21.43 8.07 -4.10
CA ASP A 31 21.31 6.90 -3.20
C ASP A 31 20.32 7.17 -2.05
N TYR A 32 20.17 8.43 -1.61
CA TYR A 32 19.12 8.85 -0.67
C TYR A 32 17.72 8.99 -1.31
N SER A 33 17.64 9.29 -2.60
CA SER A 33 16.38 9.49 -3.33
C SER A 33 15.88 8.24 -4.05
N SER A 34 16.77 7.41 -4.61
CA SER A 34 16.39 6.17 -5.29
C SER A 34 16.18 5.05 -4.26
N VAL A 35 14.91 4.72 -4.04
CA VAL A 35 14.56 3.45 -3.40
C VAL A 35 15.09 2.36 -4.32
N ARG A 36 16.26 1.78 -4.04
CA ARG A 36 16.71 0.54 -4.72
C ARG A 36 15.56 -0.46 -4.54
N ARG A 37 14.78 -0.64 -5.61
CA ARG A 37 13.55 -1.43 -5.61
C ARG A 37 13.93 -2.90 -5.46
N ILE A 38 13.08 -3.66 -4.77
CA ILE A 38 13.29 -5.09 -4.61
C ILE A 38 12.66 -5.76 -5.82
N GLY A 39 13.48 -6.03 -6.84
CA GLY A 39 13.01 -6.52 -8.15
C GLY A 39 12.17 -7.79 -8.06
N SER A 40 12.48 -8.70 -7.14
CA SER A 40 11.67 -9.91 -6.91
C SER A 40 10.26 -9.61 -6.41
N ILE A 41 10.09 -8.61 -5.53
CA ILE A 41 8.76 -8.23 -5.05
C ILE A 41 7.95 -7.56 -6.17
N ASP A 42 8.61 -6.72 -6.97
CA ASP A 42 7.94 -6.05 -8.10
C ASP A 42 7.54 -7.05 -9.19
N PHE A 43 8.34 -8.09 -9.43
CA PHE A 43 7.98 -9.19 -10.33
C PHE A 43 6.72 -9.93 -9.87
N VAL A 44 6.66 -10.36 -8.61
CA VAL A 44 5.49 -11.10 -8.08
C VAL A 44 4.25 -10.21 -8.04
N LYS A 45 4.38 -8.90 -7.80
CA LYS A 45 3.26 -7.95 -7.96
C LYS A 45 2.76 -7.90 -9.40
N GLY A 46 3.65 -7.96 -10.39
CA GLY A 46 3.28 -8.07 -11.79
C GLY A 46 2.44 -9.31 -12.07
N VAL A 47 2.83 -10.46 -11.51
CA VAL A 47 2.05 -11.70 -11.59
C VAL A 47 0.66 -11.56 -10.94
N ALA A 48 0.59 -10.92 -9.77
CA ALA A 48 -0.68 -10.65 -9.11
C ALA A 48 -1.61 -9.77 -9.96
N ILE A 49 -1.07 -8.76 -10.67
CA ILE A 49 -1.85 -7.94 -11.62
C ILE A 49 -2.41 -8.79 -12.76
N ILE A 50 -1.63 -9.74 -13.28
CA ILE A 50 -2.11 -10.66 -14.33
C ILE A 50 -3.31 -11.47 -13.82
N PHE A 51 -3.27 -11.98 -12.59
CA PHE A 51 -4.42 -12.70 -12.02
C PHE A 51 -5.65 -11.81 -11.81
N ILE A 52 -5.45 -10.55 -11.43
CA ILE A 52 -6.56 -9.57 -11.35
C ILE A 52 -7.20 -9.41 -12.73
N ILE A 53 -6.40 -9.23 -13.79
CA ILE A 53 -6.90 -9.08 -15.15
C ILE A 53 -7.68 -10.34 -15.57
N ILE A 54 -7.11 -11.53 -15.34
CA ILE A 54 -7.77 -12.80 -15.67
C ILE A 54 -9.11 -12.95 -14.94
N ALA A 55 -9.20 -12.56 -13.66
CA ALA A 55 -10.44 -12.64 -12.89
C ALA A 55 -11.55 -11.76 -13.49
N HIS A 56 -11.21 -10.54 -13.87
CA HIS A 56 -12.15 -9.58 -14.47
C HIS A 56 -12.53 -9.98 -15.90
N THR A 57 -11.56 -10.41 -16.72
CA THR A 57 -11.82 -10.91 -18.06
C THR A 57 -12.68 -12.18 -18.03
N GLY A 58 -12.40 -13.10 -17.10
CA GLY A 58 -13.21 -14.30 -16.92
C GLY A 58 -14.65 -13.98 -16.54
N GLY A 59 -14.88 -13.02 -15.64
CA GLY A 59 -16.22 -12.59 -15.26
C GLY A 59 -17.00 -11.90 -16.40
N ALA A 60 -16.29 -11.26 -17.34
CA ALA A 60 -16.90 -10.62 -18.51
C ALA A 60 -17.12 -11.58 -19.69
N TRP A 61 -16.30 -12.61 -19.83
CA TRP A 61 -16.27 -13.49 -21.01
C TRP A 61 -17.05 -14.79 -20.80
N LEU A 62 -17.02 -15.37 -19.59
CA LEU A 62 -17.67 -16.65 -19.33
C LEU A 62 -19.19 -16.50 -19.23
N ASP A 63 -19.92 -17.43 -19.85
CA ASP A 63 -21.38 -17.49 -19.76
C ASP A 63 -21.86 -18.19 -18.48
N SER A 64 -23.18 -18.23 -18.27
CA SER A 64 -23.80 -18.80 -17.07
C SER A 64 -23.52 -20.29 -16.85
N THR A 65 -23.12 -21.04 -17.89
CA THR A 65 -22.82 -22.47 -17.76
C THR A 65 -21.49 -22.72 -17.04
N TRP A 66 -20.56 -21.76 -17.10
CA TRP A 66 -19.24 -21.85 -16.47
C TRP A 66 -19.20 -21.27 -15.06
N PHE A 67 -20.33 -20.80 -14.52
CA PHE A 67 -20.38 -20.05 -13.25
C PHE A 67 -19.74 -20.80 -12.08
N PHE A 68 -19.97 -22.11 -11.96
CA PHE A 68 -19.38 -22.91 -10.88
C PHE A 68 -17.84 -23.00 -10.98
N VAL A 69 -17.33 -23.26 -12.18
CA VAL A 69 -15.88 -23.36 -12.44
C VAL A 69 -15.23 -21.99 -12.24
N TYR A 70 -15.89 -20.93 -12.72
CA TYR A 70 -15.45 -19.56 -12.49
C TYR A 70 -15.43 -19.22 -11.00
N GLY A 71 -16.45 -19.57 -10.21
CA GLY A 71 -16.49 -19.29 -8.77
C GLY A 71 -15.35 -19.94 -8.00
N ILE A 72 -15.02 -21.21 -8.31
CA ILE A 72 -13.86 -21.89 -7.73
C ILE A 72 -12.58 -21.17 -8.15
N GLY A 73 -12.39 -20.93 -9.45
CA GLY A 73 -11.22 -20.23 -9.98
C GLY A 73 -11.04 -18.84 -9.39
N PHE A 74 -12.15 -18.10 -9.25
CA PHE A 74 -12.19 -16.75 -8.71
C PHE A 74 -11.72 -16.72 -7.25
N THR A 75 -12.05 -17.73 -6.44
CA THR A 75 -11.54 -17.83 -5.06
C THR A 75 -10.01 -17.89 -5.02
N PHE A 76 -9.39 -18.64 -5.92
CA PHE A 76 -7.92 -18.67 -6.03
C PHE A 76 -7.36 -17.36 -6.59
N LEU A 77 -8.01 -16.79 -7.60
CA LEU A 77 -7.60 -15.53 -8.21
C LEU A 77 -7.70 -14.35 -7.25
N ASP A 78 -8.66 -14.37 -6.32
CA ASP A 78 -8.83 -13.33 -5.30
C ASP A 78 -7.71 -13.36 -4.24
N ILE A 79 -7.26 -14.57 -3.88
CA ILE A 79 -6.10 -14.77 -3.00
C ILE A 79 -4.80 -14.37 -3.72
N LEU A 80 -4.59 -14.87 -4.94
CA LEU A 80 -3.33 -14.69 -5.68
C LEU A 80 -3.21 -13.33 -6.37
N GLY A 81 -4.33 -12.65 -6.64
CA GLY A 81 -4.37 -11.34 -7.27
C GLY A 81 -4.41 -10.22 -6.23
N PRO A 82 -5.61 -9.71 -5.86
CA PRO A 82 -5.74 -8.57 -4.95
C PRO A 82 -5.04 -8.76 -3.60
N SER A 83 -5.27 -9.90 -2.93
CA SER A 83 -4.76 -10.13 -1.57
C SER A 83 -3.23 -10.21 -1.56
N LEU A 84 -2.64 -10.98 -2.48
CA LEU A 84 -1.18 -11.06 -2.65
C LEU A 84 -0.57 -9.70 -3.02
N PHE A 85 -1.21 -8.94 -3.91
CA PHE A 85 -0.72 -7.62 -4.31
C PHE A 85 -0.65 -6.63 -3.14
N VAL A 86 -1.71 -6.58 -2.31
CA VAL A 86 -1.75 -5.74 -1.10
C VAL A 86 -0.69 -6.19 -0.10
N PHE A 87 -0.57 -7.50 0.13
CA PHE A 87 0.46 -8.06 1.02
C PHE A 87 1.88 -7.68 0.58
N LEU A 88 2.22 -7.84 -0.70
CA LEU A 88 3.54 -7.46 -1.25
C LEU A 88 3.77 -5.95 -1.20
N SER A 89 2.71 -5.15 -1.34
CA SER A 89 2.77 -3.70 -1.20
C SER A 89 3.12 -3.27 0.22
N ALA A 90 2.52 -3.91 1.24
CA ALA A 90 2.88 -3.74 2.64
C ALA A 90 4.33 -4.18 2.92
N LEU A 91 4.72 -5.36 2.41
CA LEU A 91 6.05 -5.93 2.61
C LEU A 91 7.16 -5.05 2.02
N SER A 92 6.92 -4.44 0.86
CA SER A 92 7.83 -3.47 0.25
C SER A 92 8.08 -2.26 1.15
N VAL A 93 7.04 -1.77 1.84
CA VAL A 93 7.18 -0.67 2.80
C VAL A 93 8.00 -1.10 4.01
N VAL A 94 7.75 -2.30 4.54
CA VAL A 94 8.52 -2.84 5.67
C VAL A 94 10.02 -2.88 5.37
N PHE A 95 10.41 -3.41 4.20
CA PHE A 95 11.81 -3.41 3.80
C PHE A 95 12.37 -2.01 3.56
N SER A 96 11.59 -1.12 2.95
CA SER A 96 11.97 0.29 2.73
C SER A 96 12.24 1.02 4.05
N ILE A 97 11.39 0.83 5.07
CA ILE A 97 11.59 1.40 6.41
C ILE A 97 12.86 0.84 7.04
N ARG A 98 13.01 -0.49 7.04
CA ARG A 98 14.18 -1.15 7.66
C ARG A 98 15.50 -0.68 7.08
N ARG A 99 15.55 -0.46 5.76
CA ARG A 99 16.74 0.04 5.08
C ARG A 99 17.05 1.52 5.35
N LYS A 100 16.01 2.34 5.55
CA LYS A 100 16.16 3.78 5.83
C LYS A 100 16.41 4.07 7.32
N LYS A 101 16.15 3.09 8.19
CA LYS A 101 16.35 3.23 9.63
C LYS A 101 17.84 3.38 9.91
N GLY A 102 18.21 4.47 10.59
CA GLY A 102 19.61 4.81 10.90
C GLY A 102 20.29 5.71 9.86
N THR A 103 19.75 5.81 8.64
CA THR A 103 20.29 6.73 7.60
C THR A 103 19.47 7.99 7.45
N LEU A 104 18.15 7.93 7.66
CA LEU A 104 17.25 9.08 7.57
C LEU A 104 16.52 9.32 8.91
N PRO A 105 16.18 10.59 9.23
CA PRO A 105 15.36 10.90 10.40
C PRO A 105 13.99 10.20 10.33
N GLU A 106 13.53 9.67 11.45
CA GLU A 106 12.25 8.93 11.53
C GLU A 106 11.06 9.77 11.03
N LYS A 107 11.08 11.08 11.31
CA LYS A 107 10.05 12.04 10.82
C LYS A 107 9.96 12.07 9.29
N VAL A 108 11.10 11.99 8.60
CA VAL A 108 11.17 12.01 7.13
C VAL A 108 10.64 10.69 6.55
N ILE A 109 11.02 9.56 7.16
CA ILE A 109 10.53 8.23 6.76
C ILE A 109 9.01 8.15 6.93
N ARG A 110 8.52 8.58 8.09
CA ARG A 110 7.08 8.65 8.41
C ARG A 110 6.35 9.50 7.38
N ASN A 111 6.74 10.76 7.21
CA ASN A 111 6.03 11.67 6.31
C ASN A 111 6.02 11.13 4.87
N ARG A 112 7.11 10.54 4.38
CA ARG A 112 7.13 9.96 3.02
C ARG A 112 6.13 8.79 2.86
N ILE A 113 6.00 7.94 3.87
CA ILE A 113 5.07 6.80 3.85
C ILE A 113 3.62 7.28 3.99
N PHE A 114 3.38 8.21 4.90
CA PHE A 114 2.06 8.79 5.11
C PHE A 114 1.58 9.55 3.88
N SER A 115 2.40 10.45 3.33
CA SER A 115 2.04 11.20 2.12
C SER A 115 1.74 10.25 0.97
N ARG A 116 2.53 9.18 0.77
CA ARG A 116 2.25 8.19 -0.28
C ARG A 116 0.95 7.41 -0.02
N GLY A 117 0.74 6.94 1.21
CA GLY A 117 -0.46 6.19 1.59
C GLY A 117 -1.73 7.04 1.47
N ILE A 118 -1.70 8.26 2.01
CA ILE A 118 -2.81 9.23 1.95
C ILE A 118 -3.11 9.62 0.50
N MET A 119 -2.09 9.89 -0.33
CA MET A 119 -2.30 10.19 -1.74
C MET A 119 -3.05 9.06 -2.46
N ILE A 120 -2.67 7.81 -2.20
CA ILE A 120 -3.35 6.65 -2.80
C ILE A 120 -4.79 6.53 -2.27
N ILE A 121 -5.02 6.77 -0.97
CA ILE A 121 -6.37 6.79 -0.38
C ILE A 121 -7.24 7.87 -1.02
N ILE A 122 -6.72 9.08 -1.21
CA ILE A 122 -7.43 10.18 -1.87
C ILE A 122 -7.81 9.79 -3.30
N ILE A 123 -6.89 9.19 -4.06
CA ILE A 123 -7.16 8.68 -5.41
C ILE A 123 -8.25 7.61 -5.37
N ALA A 124 -8.20 6.68 -4.40
CA ALA A 124 -9.21 5.64 -4.24
C ALA A 124 -10.60 6.21 -3.95
N ILE A 125 -10.70 7.21 -3.06
CA ILE A 125 -11.96 7.89 -2.74
C ILE A 125 -12.54 8.59 -3.97
N ILE A 126 -11.71 9.35 -4.70
CA ILE A 126 -12.15 10.03 -5.93
C ILE A 126 -12.64 9.01 -6.95
N PHE A 127 -11.89 7.93 -7.16
CA PHE A 127 -12.29 6.85 -8.06
C PHE A 127 -13.62 6.22 -7.63
N ASN A 128 -13.81 5.93 -6.35
CA ASN A 128 -15.02 5.31 -5.85
C ASN A 128 -16.27 6.19 -6.05
N ILE A 129 -16.15 7.49 -5.76
CA ILE A 129 -17.25 8.44 -5.98
C ILE A 129 -17.57 8.53 -7.48
N ILE A 130 -16.55 8.66 -8.34
CA ILE A 130 -16.77 8.83 -9.79
C ILE A 130 -17.28 7.54 -10.45
N SER A 131 -16.67 6.40 -10.12
CA SER A 131 -16.83 5.14 -10.85
C SER A 131 -17.83 4.18 -10.24
N ILE A 132 -18.33 4.41 -9.02
CA ILE A 132 -19.34 3.55 -8.37
C ILE A 132 -20.60 4.35 -8.08
N GLU A 133 -20.49 5.49 -7.39
CA GLU A 133 -21.67 6.27 -6.96
C GLU A 133 -22.47 6.84 -8.13
N PHE A 134 -21.78 7.34 -9.17
CA PHE A 134 -22.46 7.96 -10.33
C PHE A 134 -22.80 7.00 -11.46
N THR A 135 -22.39 5.73 -11.39
CA THR A 135 -22.51 4.76 -12.50
C THR A 135 -23.32 3.52 -12.12
N ILE A 136 -23.31 3.10 -10.85
CA ILE A 136 -23.98 1.88 -10.38
C ILE A 136 -25.13 2.26 -9.42
N PRO A 137 -26.39 2.10 -9.82
CA PRO A 137 -27.52 2.39 -8.96
C PRO A 137 -27.55 1.45 -7.74
N GLY A 138 -27.83 2.01 -6.55
CA GLY A 138 -27.92 1.27 -5.28
C GLY A 138 -26.70 1.42 -4.37
N TYR A 139 -25.61 2.04 -4.83
CA TYR A 139 -24.47 2.40 -3.99
C TYR A 139 -24.53 3.89 -3.63
N SER A 140 -24.76 4.19 -2.36
CA SER A 140 -24.82 5.56 -1.85
C SER A 140 -23.68 5.85 -0.88
N PHE A 141 -23.34 7.14 -0.76
CA PHE A 141 -22.46 7.61 0.29
C PHE A 141 -23.03 7.24 1.69
N PRO A 142 -22.20 6.75 2.63
CA PRO A 142 -20.75 6.64 2.51
C PRO A 142 -20.29 5.27 1.96
N ALA A 143 -21.15 4.27 1.73
CA ALA A 143 -20.77 2.89 1.35
C ALA A 143 -19.90 2.78 0.11
N THR A 144 -20.02 3.74 -0.79
CA THR A 144 -19.15 3.90 -1.96
C THR A 144 -17.67 4.07 -1.57
N LEU A 145 -17.34 4.69 -0.43
CA LEU A 145 -15.96 4.97 -0.01
C LEU A 145 -15.10 3.73 0.22
N TRP A 146 -15.69 2.63 0.71
CA TRP A 146 -15.00 1.38 1.06
C TRP A 146 -15.25 0.25 0.06
N GLY A 147 -16.06 0.52 -0.97
CA GLY A 147 -16.32 -0.41 -2.06
C GLY A 147 -15.04 -0.95 -2.69
N TRP A 148 -15.19 -1.97 -3.53
CA TRP A 148 -14.13 -2.84 -4.03
C TRP A 148 -12.94 -2.10 -4.67
N ASN A 149 -12.01 -1.63 -3.83
CA ASN A 149 -10.90 -0.83 -4.29
C ASN A 149 -9.60 -1.22 -3.60
N ILE A 150 -8.83 -2.04 -4.32
CA ILE A 150 -7.48 -2.42 -3.98
C ILE A 150 -6.61 -1.21 -3.62
N LEU A 151 -6.86 -0.03 -4.19
CA LEU A 151 -6.13 1.20 -3.89
C LEU A 151 -6.29 1.64 -2.43
N MET A 152 -7.50 1.57 -1.88
CA MET A 152 -7.76 1.92 -0.48
C MET A 152 -6.93 1.01 0.45
N PHE A 153 -6.95 -0.30 0.21
CA PHE A 153 -6.15 -1.28 0.95
C PHE A 153 -4.64 -1.08 0.75
N ILE A 154 -4.19 -0.75 -0.46
CA ILE A 154 -2.79 -0.42 -0.70
C ILE A 154 -2.39 0.82 0.11
N GLY A 155 -3.19 1.88 0.12
CA GLY A 155 -2.89 3.08 0.88
C GLY A 155 -2.86 2.84 2.40
N ALA A 156 -3.90 2.19 2.92
CA ALA A 156 -4.01 1.84 4.34
C ALA A 156 -2.89 0.89 4.80
N SER A 157 -2.56 -0.13 4.01
CA SER A 157 -1.52 -1.10 4.34
C SER A 157 -0.13 -0.45 4.52
N GLN A 158 0.16 0.65 3.82
CA GLN A 158 1.41 1.40 3.99
C GLN A 158 1.49 2.07 5.36
N ILE A 159 0.39 2.70 5.78
CA ILE A 159 0.28 3.40 7.06
C ILE A 159 0.35 2.37 8.20
N PHE A 160 -0.43 1.28 8.11
CA PHE A 160 -0.40 0.22 9.11
C PHE A 160 0.95 -0.49 9.19
N SER A 161 1.63 -0.72 8.06
CA SER A 161 2.98 -1.31 8.05
C SER A 161 3.98 -0.48 8.86
N TYR A 162 3.88 0.85 8.81
CA TYR A 162 4.74 1.73 9.59
C TYR A 162 4.51 1.57 11.10
N TYR A 163 3.25 1.59 11.54
CA TYR A 163 2.92 1.41 12.95
C TYR A 163 3.19 0.00 13.47
N ALA A 164 2.94 -1.02 12.64
CA ALA A 164 3.21 -2.41 12.98
C ALA A 164 4.69 -2.65 13.28
N LEU A 165 5.61 -1.87 12.70
CA LEU A 165 7.04 -1.95 12.98
C LEU A 165 7.48 -1.26 14.28
N LYS A 166 6.61 -0.46 14.90
CA LYS A 166 6.86 0.11 16.24
C LYS A 166 6.52 -0.87 17.36
N LEU A 167 5.74 -1.90 17.07
CA LEU A 167 5.38 -2.94 18.02
C LEU A 167 6.52 -3.96 18.19
N SER A 168 6.55 -4.61 19.35
CA SER A 168 7.49 -5.71 19.60
C SER A 168 7.19 -6.90 18.65
N LYS A 169 8.20 -7.76 18.41
CA LYS A 169 8.03 -8.94 17.54
C LYS A 169 6.91 -9.85 18.03
N ILE A 170 6.83 -10.05 19.35
CA ILE A 170 5.82 -10.89 20.01
C ILE A 170 4.45 -10.22 19.90
N SER A 171 4.33 -8.93 20.23
CA SER A 171 3.06 -8.20 20.13
C SER A 171 2.49 -8.27 18.71
N ARG A 172 3.33 -8.13 17.68
CA ARG A 172 2.89 -8.25 16.29
C ARG A 172 2.40 -9.65 15.93
N ALA A 173 3.08 -10.69 16.41
CA ALA A 173 2.65 -12.08 16.18
C ALA A 173 1.31 -12.36 16.88
N VAL A 174 1.17 -11.93 18.13
CA VAL A 174 -0.06 -12.09 18.92
C VAL A 174 -1.22 -11.32 18.27
N ILE A 175 -1.03 -10.06 17.89
CA ILE A 175 -2.07 -9.27 17.21
C ILE A 175 -2.45 -9.89 15.87
N GLY A 176 -1.47 -10.33 15.06
CA GLY A 176 -1.76 -11.00 13.80
C GLY A 176 -2.54 -12.30 13.97
N MET A 177 -2.15 -13.12 14.95
CA MET A 177 -2.83 -14.36 15.30
C MET A 177 -4.25 -14.10 15.80
N PHE A 178 -4.41 -13.10 16.66
CA PHE A 178 -5.72 -12.65 17.15
C PHE A 178 -6.62 -12.23 15.98
N ILE A 179 -6.13 -11.38 15.07
CA ILE A 179 -6.90 -10.93 13.90
C ILE A 179 -7.32 -12.14 13.05
N ILE A 180 -6.42 -13.07 12.75
CA ILE A 180 -6.74 -14.26 11.93
C ILE A 180 -7.84 -15.10 12.58
N PHE A 181 -7.68 -15.50 13.84
CA PHE A 181 -8.62 -16.42 14.50
C PHE A 181 -9.93 -15.78 14.93
N THR A 182 -9.95 -14.47 15.19
CA THR A 182 -11.18 -13.76 15.62
C THR A 182 -11.90 -13.05 14.48
N SER A 183 -11.27 -12.89 13.31
CA SER A 183 -11.85 -12.16 12.17
C SER A 183 -13.27 -12.63 11.82
N ASP A 184 -13.49 -13.93 11.71
CA ASP A 184 -14.80 -14.50 11.37
C ASP A 184 -15.85 -14.24 12.46
N THR A 185 -15.49 -14.43 13.72
CA THR A 185 -16.38 -14.14 14.86
C THR A 185 -16.72 -12.66 14.95
N ILE A 186 -15.74 -11.78 14.77
CA ILE A 186 -15.94 -10.33 14.75
C ILE A 186 -16.89 -9.97 13.59
N ARG A 187 -16.69 -10.55 12.41
CA ARG A 187 -17.55 -10.34 11.25
C ARG A 187 -18.99 -10.74 11.53
N LEU A 188 -19.21 -11.94 12.08
CA LEU A 188 -20.54 -12.43 12.45
C LEU A 188 -21.23 -11.51 13.47
N TRP A 189 -20.50 -11.12 14.52
CA TRP A 189 -21.01 -10.20 15.54
C TRP A 189 -21.41 -8.84 14.96
N LEU A 190 -20.59 -8.29 14.06
CA LEU A 190 -20.88 -7.03 13.37
C LEU A 190 -22.13 -7.13 12.47
N TYR A 191 -22.33 -8.26 11.78
CA TYR A 191 -23.53 -8.50 10.98
C TYR A 191 -24.79 -8.53 11.84
N GLN A 192 -24.76 -9.30 12.93
CA GLN A 192 -25.92 -9.44 13.83
C GLN A 192 -26.29 -8.10 14.50
N GLY A 193 -25.29 -7.34 14.97
CA GLY A 193 -25.57 -6.03 15.59
C GLY A 193 -26.07 -4.98 14.61
N LYS A 194 -25.64 -5.05 13.34
CA LYS A 194 -26.22 -4.22 12.26
C LYS A 194 -27.70 -4.56 12.04
N GLU A 195 -28.05 -5.84 11.95
CA GLU A 195 -29.45 -6.28 11.77
C GLU A 195 -30.33 -5.92 12.97
N ALA A 196 -29.77 -5.92 14.18
CA ALA A 196 -30.45 -5.48 15.39
C ALA A 196 -30.66 -3.95 15.50
N GLY A 197 -30.13 -3.16 14.56
CA GLY A 197 -30.31 -1.71 14.50
C GLY A 197 -29.38 -0.89 15.42
N ASP A 198 -28.30 -1.49 15.92
CA ASP A 198 -27.29 -0.75 16.71
C ASP A 198 -26.48 0.17 15.79
N VAL A 199 -26.55 1.47 16.03
CA VAL A 199 -25.89 2.50 15.21
C VAL A 199 -24.37 2.39 15.28
N ILE A 200 -23.81 2.10 16.45
CA ILE A 200 -22.35 1.98 16.63
C ILE A 200 -21.85 0.73 15.92
N ILE A 201 -22.52 -0.41 16.12
CA ILE A 201 -22.15 -1.65 15.44
C ILE A 201 -22.35 -1.51 13.93
N SER A 202 -23.37 -0.79 13.47
CA SER A 202 -23.57 -0.51 12.04
C SER A 202 -22.42 0.29 11.44
N ILE A 203 -21.88 1.28 12.15
CA ILE A 203 -20.69 2.04 11.73
C ILE A 203 -19.45 1.13 11.71
N LEU A 204 -19.27 0.29 12.74
CA LEU A 204 -18.13 -0.63 12.80
C LEU A 204 -18.20 -1.71 11.72
N HIS A 205 -19.38 -2.28 11.48
CA HIS A 205 -19.64 -3.19 10.37
C HIS A 205 -19.24 -2.54 9.06
N TYR A 206 -19.64 -1.29 8.87
CA TYR A 206 -19.33 -0.53 7.68
C TYR A 206 -17.82 -0.29 7.48
N ILE A 207 -17.03 -0.08 8.54
CA ILE A 207 -15.57 0.15 8.43
C ILE A 207 -14.77 -1.16 8.26
N ILE A 208 -15.23 -2.24 8.91
CA ILE A 208 -14.45 -3.47 9.06
C ILE A 208 -14.87 -4.55 8.05
N VAL A 209 -16.15 -4.59 7.68
CA VAL A 209 -16.75 -5.68 6.90
C VAL A 209 -17.17 -5.26 5.50
N SER A 210 -17.66 -4.03 5.34
CA SER A 210 -18.14 -3.46 4.07
C SER A 210 -17.00 -2.79 3.30
#